data_AF-A0A3D1D0Z2-F1
#
_entry.id   AF-A0A3D1D0Z2-F1
#
_cell.length_a   1.000
_cell.length_b   1.000
_cell.length_c   1.000
_cell.angle_alpha   90.00
_cell.angle_beta   90.00
_cell.angle_gamma   90.00
#
_symmetry.space_group_name_H-M   'P 1'
#
loop_
_entity.id
_entity.type
_entity.pdbx_description
1 polymer ?
#
loop_
_entity_poly.entity_id
_entity_poly.type
_entity_poly.pdbx_seq_one_letter_code
_entity_poly.pdbx_strand_id
1 'polypeptide(L)'
;GGRGKFGDIIVTIGPKDEDFKEDDLQFVNQVTGGHIPKEFIPSVQKGFKDSMKNGVLAGFPVMGLKVVLTDGSFHPVDSDQISFELAAHAAFKNVCQKAGPVLMEPIMKVEVVTPEENMGDVIGDLNKRRGMVQGMDEARSGARIVKAMVPLSEMFGYVTALRTITSGRATSSMEYDHHAPLSASLQAQVLEDLKK
;
A
#
# COMPACT_ATOMS: atom_id res chain seq x y z
N GLY A 1 24.51 -36.74 6.28
CA GLY A 1 23.56 -36.25 5.26
C GLY A 1 22.26 -35.95 5.96
N GLY A 2 21.82 -34.69 5.94
CA GLY A 2 20.53 -34.28 6.52
C GLY A 2 19.36 -34.62 5.59
N ARG A 3 18.14 -34.46 6.09
CA ARG A 3 16.91 -34.55 5.30
C ARG A 3 16.94 -33.48 4.20
N GLY A 4 16.69 -33.86 2.95
CA GLY A 4 16.61 -32.92 1.84
C GLY A 4 15.41 -31.99 2.00
N LYS A 5 15.44 -30.84 1.31
CA LYS A 5 14.30 -29.93 1.19
C LYS A 5 13.98 -29.76 -0.28
N PHE A 6 12.73 -29.98 -0.66
CA PHE A 6 12.25 -29.80 -2.03
C PHE A 6 10.88 -29.12 -2.03
N GLY A 7 10.75 -28.04 -2.80
CA GLY A 7 9.49 -27.36 -3.04
C GLY A 7 9.61 -26.58 -4.33
N ASP A 8 8.67 -26.80 -5.25
CA ASP A 8 8.61 -26.15 -6.54
C ASP A 8 7.20 -25.63 -6.78
N ILE A 9 7.10 -24.36 -7.17
CA ILE A 9 5.84 -23.66 -7.39
C ILE A 9 5.92 -22.84 -8.67
N ILE A 10 4.83 -22.86 -9.42
CA ILE A 10 4.61 -22.03 -10.59
C ILE A 10 3.49 -21.07 -10.25
N VAL A 11 3.82 -19.78 -10.24
CA VAL A 11 2.92 -18.71 -9.80
C VAL A 11 2.87 -17.58 -10.82
N THR A 12 1.69 -16.96 -10.94
CA THR A 12 1.53 -15.66 -11.57
C THR A 12 1.21 -14.64 -10.49
N ILE A 13 1.87 -13.49 -10.52
CA ILE A 13 1.73 -12.43 -9.51
C ILE A 13 1.30 -11.14 -10.20
N GLY A 14 0.40 -10.39 -9.56
CA GLY A 14 -0.05 -9.08 -10.04
C GLY A 14 -0.76 -8.28 -8.94
N PRO A 15 -1.35 -7.12 -9.26
CA PRO A 15 -2.24 -6.41 -8.34
C PRO A 15 -3.48 -7.25 -8.04
N LYS A 16 -4.03 -7.11 -6.83
CA LYS A 16 -5.35 -7.67 -6.49
C LYS A 16 -6.44 -7.08 -7.36
N ASP A 17 -7.50 -7.87 -7.55
CA ASP A 17 -8.70 -7.40 -8.22
C ASP A 17 -9.34 -6.27 -7.39
N GLU A 18 -9.89 -5.25 -8.06
CA GLU A 18 -10.42 -4.04 -7.41
C GLU A 18 -11.58 -4.34 -6.45
N ASP A 19 -12.33 -5.41 -6.71
CA ASP A 19 -13.45 -5.88 -5.91
C ASP A 19 -13.02 -6.74 -4.71
N PHE A 20 -11.74 -7.16 -4.64
CA PHE A 20 -11.22 -7.96 -3.54
C PHE A 20 -10.86 -7.09 -2.32
N LYS A 21 -11.74 -7.10 -1.30
CA LYS A 21 -11.62 -6.28 -0.08
C LYS A 21 -11.32 -7.05 1.21
N GLU A 22 -11.23 -8.37 1.15
CA GLU A 22 -11.12 -9.23 2.35
C GLU A 22 -9.72 -9.22 2.98
N ASP A 23 -8.68 -9.12 2.16
CA ASP A 23 -7.28 -9.13 2.60
C ASP A 23 -6.40 -8.32 1.62
N ASP A 24 -5.15 -8.09 2.01
CA ASP A 24 -4.11 -7.58 1.12
C ASP A 24 -3.53 -8.65 0.20
N LEU A 25 -3.66 -9.93 0.56
CA LEU A 25 -3.26 -11.06 -0.26
C LEU A 25 -4.49 -11.77 -0.86
N GLN A 26 -4.69 -11.62 -2.16
CA GLN A 26 -5.62 -12.43 -2.94
C GLN A 26 -4.90 -13.69 -3.45
N PHE A 27 -5.07 -14.82 -2.74
CA PHE A 27 -4.46 -16.09 -3.12
C PHE A 27 -5.46 -16.98 -3.88
N VAL A 28 -5.15 -17.31 -5.13
CA VAL A 28 -5.99 -18.15 -6.00
C VAL A 28 -5.25 -19.46 -6.28
N ASN A 29 -5.82 -20.57 -5.84
CA ASN A 29 -5.32 -21.91 -6.14
C ASN A 29 -5.95 -22.44 -7.44
N GLN A 30 -5.15 -22.64 -8.48
CA GLN A 30 -5.54 -23.27 -9.74
C GLN A 30 -4.83 -24.61 -9.99
N VAL A 31 -4.12 -25.14 -8.98
CA VAL A 31 -3.44 -26.43 -9.10
C VAL A 31 -4.45 -27.54 -9.35
N THR A 32 -4.21 -28.32 -10.41
CA THR A 32 -4.98 -29.52 -10.75
C THR A 32 -4.05 -30.74 -10.77
N GLY A 33 -4.60 -31.96 -10.85
CA GLY A 33 -3.78 -33.18 -11.03
C GLY A 33 -2.96 -33.64 -9.83
N GLY A 34 -2.94 -32.90 -8.70
CA GLY A 34 -2.26 -33.32 -7.48
C GLY A 34 -0.73 -33.14 -7.50
N HIS A 35 -0.21 -32.32 -8.42
CA HIS A 35 1.22 -32.03 -8.51
C HIS A 35 1.77 -31.28 -7.27
N ILE A 36 0.89 -30.64 -6.50
CA ILE A 36 1.15 -30.16 -5.15
C ILE A 36 0.07 -30.77 -4.23
N PRO A 37 0.45 -31.54 -3.20
CA PRO A 37 -0.48 -32.01 -2.18
C PRO A 37 -1.24 -30.85 -1.54
N LYS A 38 -2.55 -31.02 -1.34
CA LYS A 38 -3.43 -29.96 -0.83
C LYS A 38 -3.00 -29.46 0.56
N GLU A 39 -2.33 -30.30 1.37
CA GLU A 39 -1.79 -29.89 2.66
C GLU A 39 -0.66 -28.86 2.59
N PHE A 40 0.02 -28.71 1.45
CA PHE A 40 1.13 -27.76 1.28
C PHE A 40 0.70 -26.41 0.69
N ILE A 41 -0.51 -26.32 0.14
CA ILE A 41 -1.04 -25.08 -0.44
C ILE A 41 -1.14 -23.95 0.61
N PRO A 42 -1.61 -24.20 1.85
CA PRO A 42 -1.58 -23.18 2.91
C PRO A 42 -0.17 -22.69 3.25
N SER A 43 0.85 -23.54 3.13
CA SER A 43 2.25 -23.17 3.34
C SER A 43 2.76 -22.20 2.28
N VAL A 44 2.37 -22.39 1.01
CA VAL A 44 2.68 -21.44 -0.06
C VAL A 44 2.02 -20.09 0.23
N GLN A 45 0.72 -20.08 0.55
CA GLN A 45 -0.01 -18.85 0.87
C GLN A 45 0.61 -18.12 2.08
N LYS A 46 0.97 -18.85 3.14
CA LYS A 46 1.64 -18.30 4.31
C LYS A 46 2.98 -17.67 3.95
N GLY A 47 3.79 -18.33 3.12
CA GLY A 47 5.07 -17.76 2.69
C GLY A 47 4.91 -16.43 1.94
N PHE A 48 3.92 -16.31 1.06
CA PHE A 48 3.60 -15.02 0.44
C PHE A 48 3.16 -13.98 1.48
N LYS A 49 2.25 -14.34 2.38
CA LYS A 49 1.74 -13.44 3.43
C LYS A 49 2.84 -12.94 4.38
N ASP A 50 3.79 -13.80 4.73
CA ASP A 50 4.94 -13.43 5.56
C ASP A 50 5.95 -12.56 4.81
N SER A 51 6.19 -12.85 3.53
CA SER A 51 7.08 -12.04 2.70
C SER A 51 6.54 -10.63 2.45
N MET A 52 5.22 -10.50 2.31
CA MET A 52 4.57 -9.19 2.13
C MET A 52 4.83 -8.22 3.28
N LYS A 53 5.06 -8.70 4.51
CA LYS A 53 5.34 -7.84 5.68
C LYS A 53 6.63 -7.05 5.54
N ASN A 54 7.65 -7.64 4.90
CA ASN A 54 8.96 -7.01 4.66
C ASN A 54 9.00 -6.29 3.30
N GLY A 55 8.06 -6.64 2.41
CA GLY A 55 7.96 -6.12 1.05
C GLY A 55 9.19 -6.31 0.18
N VAL A 56 9.15 -5.67 -0.98
CA VAL A 56 10.25 -5.71 -1.97
C VAL A 56 10.92 -4.35 -2.19
N LEU A 57 10.23 -3.26 -1.85
CA LEU A 57 10.73 -1.90 -1.96
C LEU A 57 10.99 -1.34 -0.56
N ALA A 58 12.26 -1.13 -0.25
CA ALA A 58 12.73 -0.41 0.95
C ALA A 58 12.15 -0.89 2.30
N GLY A 59 11.72 -2.14 2.40
CA GLY A 59 11.21 -2.70 3.65
C GLY A 59 9.74 -2.41 3.94
N PHE A 60 9.02 -1.71 3.06
CA PHE A 60 7.62 -1.36 3.28
C PHE A 60 6.68 -2.54 3.01
N PRO A 61 5.65 -2.76 3.85
CA PRO A 61 4.68 -3.81 3.60
C PRO A 61 4.02 -3.69 2.23
N VAL A 62 3.90 -4.81 1.51
CA VAL A 62 3.17 -4.86 0.24
C VAL A 62 1.69 -5.01 0.53
N MET A 63 0.89 -4.10 -0.04
CA MET A 63 -0.56 -4.15 -0.02
C MET A 63 -1.10 -4.52 -1.41
N GLY A 64 -2.22 -5.23 -1.44
CA GLY A 64 -2.92 -5.55 -2.69
C GLY A 64 -2.19 -6.45 -3.68
N LEU A 65 -1.69 -7.60 -3.21
CA LEU A 65 -1.04 -8.62 -4.03
C LEU A 65 -2.02 -9.73 -4.44
N LYS A 66 -2.06 -10.06 -5.72
CA LYS A 66 -2.67 -11.29 -6.24
C LYS A 66 -1.60 -12.32 -6.53
N VAL A 67 -1.81 -13.54 -6.03
CA VAL A 67 -0.97 -14.70 -6.34
C VAL A 67 -1.86 -15.80 -6.86
N VAL A 68 -1.64 -16.20 -8.11
CA VAL A 68 -2.28 -17.35 -8.73
C VAL A 68 -1.29 -18.50 -8.74
N LEU A 69 -1.51 -19.52 -7.91
CA LEU A 69 -0.73 -20.76 -7.91
C LEU A 69 -1.27 -21.66 -9.02
N THR A 70 -0.55 -21.77 -10.13
CA THR A 70 -1.01 -22.47 -11.33
C THR A 70 -0.58 -23.93 -11.35
N ASP A 71 0.64 -24.23 -10.91
CA ASP A 71 1.17 -25.60 -10.88
C ASP A 71 2.41 -25.68 -9.97
N GLY A 72 3.09 -26.83 -9.91
CA GLY A 72 4.39 -27.00 -9.28
C GLY A 72 4.78 -28.47 -9.18
N SER A 73 5.69 -28.80 -8.27
CA SER A 73 6.08 -30.20 -8.05
C SER A 73 6.50 -30.45 -6.60
N PHE A 74 6.43 -31.71 -6.17
CA PHE A 74 6.88 -32.16 -4.85
C PHE A 74 7.71 -33.44 -4.93
N HIS A 75 8.54 -33.66 -3.92
CA HIS A 75 9.29 -34.89 -3.71
C HIS A 75 8.72 -35.65 -2.51
N PRO A 76 8.36 -36.94 -2.62
CA PRO A 76 7.64 -37.65 -1.55
C PRO A 76 8.36 -37.71 -0.19
N VAL A 77 9.69 -37.63 -0.18
CA VAL A 77 10.51 -37.76 1.04
C VAL A 77 11.06 -36.41 1.52
N ASP A 78 11.38 -35.54 0.57
CA ASP A 78 12.11 -34.29 0.83
C ASP A 78 11.21 -33.05 0.85
N SER A 79 9.94 -33.17 0.44
CA SER A 79 8.97 -32.08 0.56
C SER A 79 8.32 -32.05 1.93
N ASP A 80 8.29 -30.86 2.51
CA ASP A 80 7.59 -30.53 3.73
C ASP A 80 6.99 -29.12 3.63
N GLN A 81 6.18 -28.74 4.63
CA GLN A 81 5.55 -27.42 4.71
C GLN A 81 6.56 -26.27 4.61
N ILE A 82 7.72 -26.43 5.26
CA ILE A 82 8.77 -25.41 5.28
C ILE A 82 9.38 -25.23 3.89
N SER A 83 9.52 -26.30 3.11
CA SER A 83 10.06 -26.24 1.75
C SER A 83 9.19 -25.40 0.82
N PHE A 84 7.86 -25.52 0.93
CA PHE A 84 6.91 -24.70 0.17
C PHE A 84 6.83 -23.24 0.67
N GLU A 85 6.97 -23.00 1.98
CA GLU A 85 7.11 -21.63 2.51
C GLU A 85 8.37 -20.94 1.95
N LEU A 86 9.50 -21.65 1.93
CA LEU A 86 10.76 -21.13 1.37
C LEU A 86 10.67 -20.89 -0.14
N ALA A 87 10.00 -21.78 -0.89
CA ALA A 87 9.76 -21.58 -2.31
C ALA A 87 8.92 -20.31 -2.57
N ALA A 88 7.88 -20.07 -1.77
CA ALA A 88 7.07 -18.85 -1.83
C ALA A 88 7.89 -17.59 -1.50
N HIS A 89 8.76 -17.62 -0.48
CA HIS A 89 9.67 -16.51 -0.16
C HIS A 89 10.61 -16.18 -1.33
N ALA A 90 11.18 -17.20 -1.95
CA ALA A 90 12.05 -17.03 -3.11
C ALA A 90 11.29 -16.47 -4.32
N ALA A 91 10.09 -17.00 -4.60
CA ALA A 91 9.23 -16.51 -5.67
C ALA A 91 8.84 -15.04 -5.48
N PHE A 92 8.40 -14.66 -4.27
CA PHE A 92 8.04 -13.29 -3.94
C PHE A 92 9.21 -12.33 -4.20
N LYS A 93 10.41 -12.64 -3.70
CA LYS A 93 11.60 -11.77 -3.87
C LYS A 93 11.97 -11.59 -5.35
N ASN A 94 11.91 -12.65 -6.14
CA ASN A 94 12.37 -12.64 -7.53
C ASN A 94 11.35 -12.05 -8.52
N VAL A 95 10.06 -12.29 -8.27
CA VAL A 95 8.98 -11.92 -9.19
C VAL A 95 8.40 -10.56 -8.85
N CYS A 96 8.13 -10.26 -7.57
CA CYS A 96 7.51 -8.99 -7.18
C CYS A 96 8.39 -7.78 -7.50
N GLN A 97 9.72 -7.91 -7.49
CA GLN A 97 10.63 -6.84 -7.95
C GLN A 97 10.48 -6.53 -9.44
N LYS A 98 10.18 -7.56 -10.25
CA LYS A 98 10.02 -7.44 -11.71
C LYS A 98 8.60 -7.06 -12.12
N ALA A 99 7.64 -7.20 -11.22
CA ALA A 99 6.23 -6.89 -11.44
C ALA A 99 5.90 -5.37 -11.43
N GLY A 100 6.92 -4.51 -11.33
CA GLY A 100 6.74 -3.05 -11.29
C GLY A 100 6.06 -2.56 -10.01
N PRO A 101 6.59 -2.86 -8.81
CA PRO A 101 5.99 -2.41 -7.56
C PRO A 101 6.05 -0.87 -7.46
N VAL A 102 5.00 -0.29 -6.91
CA VAL A 102 4.85 1.16 -6.74
C VAL A 102 4.76 1.46 -5.24
N LEU A 103 5.43 2.51 -4.80
CA LEU A 103 5.27 2.99 -3.42
C LEU A 103 3.92 3.68 -3.30
N MET A 104 3.22 3.41 -2.20
CA MET A 104 1.93 4.00 -1.90
C MET A 104 2.08 4.97 -0.73
N GLU A 105 1.40 6.10 -0.79
CA GLU A 105 1.35 7.08 0.31
C GLU A 105 -0.09 7.22 0.86
N PRO A 106 -0.26 7.40 2.17
CA PRO A 106 -1.57 7.63 2.76
C PRO A 106 -2.10 9.02 2.42
N ILE A 107 -3.31 9.06 1.89
CA ILE A 107 -4.07 10.26 1.59
C ILE A 107 -5.07 10.51 2.70
N MET A 108 -5.03 11.73 3.21
CA MET A 108 -5.91 12.21 4.27
C MET A 108 -7.04 13.01 3.64
N LYS A 109 -8.27 12.74 4.09
CA LYS A 109 -9.40 13.62 3.85
C LYS A 109 -9.36 14.73 4.89
N VAL A 110 -9.10 15.94 4.43
CA VAL A 110 -8.92 17.14 5.26
C VAL A 110 -10.14 18.04 5.11
N GLU A 111 -10.66 18.50 6.25
CA GLU A 111 -11.69 19.54 6.30
C GLU A 111 -11.14 20.76 7.04
N VAL A 112 -11.24 21.92 6.41
CA VAL A 112 -10.78 23.19 6.98
C VAL A 112 -11.96 24.12 7.11
N VAL A 113 -12.27 24.53 8.34
CA VAL A 113 -13.30 25.54 8.62
C VAL A 113 -12.60 26.88 8.75
N THR A 114 -12.95 27.85 7.90
CA THR A 114 -12.28 29.15 7.83
C THR A 114 -13.28 30.28 7.52
N PRO A 115 -13.02 31.53 7.94
CA PRO A 115 -13.73 32.69 7.40
C PRO A 115 -13.60 32.79 5.88
N GLU A 116 -14.63 33.31 5.21
CA GLU A 116 -14.66 33.47 3.75
C GLU A 116 -13.50 34.31 3.21
N GLU A 117 -13.11 35.35 3.94
CA GLU A 117 -11.99 36.22 3.58
C GLU A 117 -10.62 35.51 3.52
N ASN A 118 -10.45 34.39 4.24
CA ASN A 118 -9.20 33.61 4.22
C ASN A 118 -9.27 32.38 3.32
N MET A 119 -10.41 32.14 2.66
CA MET A 119 -10.63 30.93 1.87
C MET A 119 -9.58 30.77 0.76
N GLY A 120 -9.23 31.86 0.08
CA GLY A 120 -8.21 31.85 -0.98
C GLY A 120 -6.83 31.44 -0.48
N ASP A 121 -6.42 31.93 0.69
CA ASP A 121 -5.12 31.59 1.29
C ASP A 121 -5.05 30.12 1.71
N VAL A 122 -6.14 29.59 2.29
CA VAL A 122 -6.26 28.18 2.68
C VAL A 122 -6.17 27.26 1.46
N ILE A 123 -6.88 27.56 0.38
CA ILE A 123 -6.81 26.79 -0.87
C ILE A 123 -5.40 26.87 -1.46
N GLY A 124 -4.78 28.05 -1.42
CA GLY A 124 -3.41 28.25 -1.87
C GLY A 124 -2.40 27.40 -1.12
N ASP A 125 -2.52 27.29 0.21
CA ASP A 125 -1.64 26.45 1.02
C ASP A 125 -1.87 24.95 0.77
N LEU A 126 -3.12 24.51 0.68
CA LEU A 126 -3.47 23.12 0.36
C LEU A 126 -2.91 22.70 -1.00
N ASN A 127 -3.01 23.56 -2.02
CA ASN A 127 -2.45 23.27 -3.35
C ASN A 127 -0.92 23.15 -3.33
N LYS A 128 -0.22 23.97 -2.52
CA LYS A 128 1.24 23.85 -2.33
C LYS A 128 1.63 22.53 -1.70
N ARG A 129 0.74 21.94 -0.90
CA ARG A 129 0.88 20.65 -0.21
C ARG A 129 0.39 19.45 -1.04
N ARG A 130 0.32 19.60 -2.37
CA ARG A 130 -0.25 18.59 -3.29
C ARG A 130 -1.69 18.19 -2.95
N GLY A 131 -2.43 19.05 -2.26
CA GLY A 131 -3.81 18.85 -1.91
C GLY A 131 -4.72 18.99 -3.13
N MET A 132 -5.70 18.10 -3.25
CA MET A 132 -6.74 18.16 -4.27
C MET A 132 -8.07 18.55 -3.62
N VAL A 133 -8.48 19.81 -3.82
CA VAL A 133 -9.75 20.34 -3.30
C VAL A 133 -10.92 19.61 -3.97
N GLN A 134 -11.79 19.00 -3.16
CA GLN A 134 -12.97 18.27 -3.60
C GLN A 134 -14.20 19.16 -3.70
N GLY A 135 -14.28 20.20 -2.87
CA GLY A 135 -15.43 21.09 -2.82
C GLY A 135 -15.37 22.05 -1.65
N MET A 136 -16.36 22.94 -1.61
CA MET A 136 -16.53 23.95 -0.58
C MET A 136 -17.99 23.99 -0.14
N ASP A 137 -18.22 23.96 1.16
CA ASP A 137 -19.56 24.07 1.76
C ASP A 137 -19.67 25.33 2.63
N GLU A 138 -20.90 25.79 2.83
CA GLU A 138 -21.19 26.83 3.81
C GLU A 138 -21.41 26.22 5.19
N ALA A 139 -20.67 26.70 6.19
CA ALA A 139 -20.93 26.41 7.59
C ALA A 139 -21.91 27.45 8.17
N ARG A 140 -22.33 27.21 9.42
CA ARG A 140 -23.09 28.19 10.18
C ARG A 140 -22.31 29.50 10.30
N SER A 141 -23.04 30.62 10.44
CA SER A 141 -22.46 31.94 10.71
C SER A 141 -21.46 32.49 9.66
N GLY A 142 -21.59 32.08 8.39
CA GLY A 142 -20.78 32.64 7.29
C GLY A 142 -19.35 32.09 7.19
N ALA A 143 -19.02 31.04 7.94
CA ALA A 143 -17.79 30.29 7.72
C ALA A 143 -17.89 29.38 6.48
N ARG A 144 -16.75 29.07 5.87
CA ARG A 144 -16.61 28.15 4.75
C ARG A 144 -15.90 26.88 5.21
N ILE A 145 -16.30 25.74 4.65
CA ILE A 145 -15.64 24.45 4.86
C ILE A 145 -14.97 24.07 3.55
N VAL A 146 -13.65 23.98 3.55
CA VAL A 146 -12.86 23.50 2.41
C VAL A 146 -12.54 22.03 2.63
N LYS A 147 -12.97 21.17 1.69
CA LYS A 147 -12.69 19.74 1.70
C LYS A 147 -11.59 19.42 0.70
N ALA A 148 -10.54 18.72 1.11
CA ALA A 148 -9.43 18.37 0.24
C ALA A 148 -8.86 16.99 0.57
N MET A 149 -8.29 16.35 -0.44
CA MET A 149 -7.49 15.13 -0.29
C MET A 149 -6.01 15.53 -0.29
N VAL A 150 -5.30 15.26 0.79
CA VAL A 150 -3.91 15.72 0.95
C VAL A 150 -3.03 14.56 1.41
N PRO A 151 -1.85 14.34 0.81
CA PRO A 151 -0.90 13.36 1.31
C PRO A 151 -0.47 13.66 2.74
N LEU A 152 -0.46 12.65 3.63
CA LEU A 152 -0.09 12.84 5.03
C LEU A 152 1.34 13.38 5.19
N SER A 153 2.24 13.02 4.28
CA SER A 153 3.62 13.51 4.20
C SER A 153 3.71 15.04 4.10
N GLU A 154 2.67 15.69 3.54
CA GLU A 154 2.59 17.13 3.35
C GLU A 154 1.85 17.85 4.49
N MET A 155 1.29 17.11 5.45
CA MET A 155 0.47 17.67 6.53
C MET A 155 1.26 17.99 7.81
N PHE A 156 2.54 17.62 7.87
CA PHE A 156 3.42 17.96 8.99
C PHE A 156 3.54 19.49 9.13
N GLY A 157 3.27 20.00 10.33
CA GLY A 157 3.29 21.44 10.62
C GLY A 157 2.08 22.23 10.07
N TYR A 158 1.09 21.58 9.48
CA TYR A 158 -0.05 22.25 8.85
C TYR A 158 -0.85 23.13 9.83
N VAL A 159 -1.09 22.67 11.07
CA VAL A 159 -1.84 23.43 12.08
C VAL A 159 -1.19 24.80 12.36
N THR A 160 0.14 24.86 12.43
CA THR A 160 0.86 26.11 12.64
C THR A 160 0.76 27.03 11.43
N ALA A 161 0.93 26.48 10.22
CA ALA A 161 0.81 27.24 8.98
C ALA A 161 -0.61 27.82 8.81
N LEU A 162 -1.64 26.99 9.04
CA LEU A 162 -3.04 27.39 8.98
C LEU A 162 -3.36 28.53 9.95
N ARG A 163 -2.83 28.45 11.18
CA ARG A 163 -3.00 29.52 12.18
C ARG A 163 -2.40 30.83 11.68
N THR A 164 -1.22 30.80 11.06
CA THR A 164 -0.55 32.01 10.55
C THR A 164 -1.34 32.65 9.41
N ILE A 165 -1.78 31.87 8.41
CA ILE A 165 -2.47 32.42 7.23
C ILE A 165 -3.90 32.88 7.52
N THR A 166 -4.52 32.38 8.60
CA THR A 166 -5.91 32.74 8.97
C THR A 166 -6.01 33.63 10.21
N SER A 167 -4.88 34.12 10.73
CA SER A 167 -4.79 34.83 12.00
C SER A 167 -5.42 34.04 13.17
N GLY A 168 -5.33 32.71 13.11
CA GLY A 168 -5.83 31.76 14.09
C GLY A 168 -7.34 31.56 14.11
N ARG A 169 -8.04 31.94 13.04
CA ARG A 169 -9.50 31.83 12.94
C ARG A 169 -9.98 30.56 12.23
N ALA A 170 -9.07 29.78 11.65
CA ALA A 170 -9.40 28.51 11.04
C ALA A 170 -9.05 27.30 11.91
N THR A 171 -9.81 26.24 11.72
CA THR A 171 -9.57 24.93 12.31
C THR A 171 -9.51 23.88 11.22
N SER A 172 -8.74 22.81 11.45
CA SER A 172 -8.64 21.68 10.53
C SER A 172 -8.88 20.35 11.25
N SER A 173 -9.61 19.46 10.61
CA SER A 173 -9.67 18.04 10.94
C SER A 173 -9.15 17.23 9.76
N MET A 174 -8.63 16.04 10.04
CA MET A 174 -8.26 15.09 9.00
C MET A 174 -8.52 13.66 9.43
N GLU A 175 -8.96 12.84 8.50
CA GLU A 175 -9.17 11.41 8.66
C GLU A 175 -8.45 10.66 7.53
N TYR A 176 -7.98 9.44 7.82
CA TYR A 176 -7.43 8.57 6.77
C TYR A 176 -8.54 8.23 5.77
N ASP A 177 -8.23 8.30 4.48
CA ASP A 177 -9.16 7.93 3.42
C ASP A 177 -8.69 6.68 2.66
N HIS A 178 -7.58 6.80 1.92
CA HIS A 178 -7.01 5.69 1.14
C HIS A 178 -5.50 5.85 0.95
N HIS A 179 -4.86 4.84 0.35
CA HIS A 179 -3.49 4.94 -0.16
C HIS A 179 -3.50 5.21 -1.66
N ALA A 180 -2.66 6.14 -2.11
CA ALA A 180 -2.49 6.47 -3.53
C ALA A 180 -1.05 6.21 -3.98
N PRO A 181 -0.81 5.90 -5.27
CA PRO A 181 0.53 5.70 -5.78
C PRO A 181 1.34 7.01 -5.76
N LEU A 182 2.60 6.92 -5.33
CA LEU A 182 3.55 8.01 -5.46
C LEU A 182 3.86 8.28 -6.94
N SER A 183 4.11 9.55 -7.26
CA SER A 183 4.66 9.90 -8.58
C SER A 183 6.04 9.26 -8.76
N ALA A 184 6.41 8.93 -10.00
CA ALA A 184 7.69 8.30 -10.30
C ALA A 184 8.89 9.11 -9.76
N SER A 185 8.81 10.44 -9.80
CA SER A 185 9.84 11.34 -9.27
C SER A 185 9.96 11.24 -7.75
N LEU A 186 8.84 11.23 -7.02
CA LEU A 186 8.85 11.12 -5.55
C LEU A 186 9.27 9.72 -5.10
N GLN A 187 8.83 8.67 -5.80
CA GLN A 187 9.27 7.31 -5.51
C GLN A 187 10.79 7.17 -5.64
N ALA A 188 11.40 7.72 -6.70
CA ALA A 188 12.85 7.69 -6.86
C ALA A 188 13.57 8.42 -5.72
N GLN A 189 13.08 9.60 -5.33
CA GLN A 189 13.62 10.38 -4.21
C GLN A 189 13.57 9.61 -2.88
N VAL A 190 12.41 9.04 -2.54
CA VAL A 190 12.23 8.26 -1.30
C VAL A 190 13.16 7.04 -1.28
N LEU A 191 13.29 6.32 -2.40
CA LEU A 191 14.18 5.18 -2.50
C LEU A 191 15.67 5.56 -2.43
N GLU A 192 16.04 6.78 -2.81
CA GLU A 192 17.40 7.29 -2.66
C GLU A 192 17.69 7.67 -1.21
N ASP A 193 16.76 8.36 -0.55
CA ASP A 193 16.96 8.81 0.83
C ASP A 193 17.02 7.64 1.82
N LEU A 194 16.32 6.53 1.55
CA LEU A 194 16.40 5.31 2.36
C LEU A 194 17.70 4.50 2.17
N LYS A 195 18.52 4.82 1.17
CA LYS A 195 19.84 4.19 0.97
C LYS A 195 20.97 4.89 1.73
N LYS A 196 20.73 6.11 2.19
CA LYS A 196 21.68 6.91 2.99
C LYS A 196 21.65 6.45 4.44
#